data_AF-A0A653I208-F1
#
_entry.id   AF-A0A653I208-F1
#
_cell.length_a   1.000
_cell.length_b   1.000
_cell.length_c   1.000
_cell.angle_alpha   90.00
_cell.angle_beta   90.00
_cell.angle_gamma   90.00
#
_symmetry.space_group_name_H-M   'P 1'
#
loop_
_entity.id
_entity.type
_entity.pdbx_description
1 polymer ?
#
loop_
_entity_poly.entity_id
_entity_poly.type
_entity_poly.pdbx_seq_one_letter_code
_entity_poly.pdbx_strand_id
1 'polypeptide(L)'
;MKGIFNPVAGLRKQKQSGFIQAALLFGIALMTAVLGGFALANRSPTSQTDVEQAKVNASVILKQASDLRDGVARYSSDFGSSAVLTMDFSNSSGQGLFDPAARYASPQIMPTSAFAAGADTSIKPPSAPSAGHWYINKATAGKLLATTEEDPMVILPDLREDVCGRVNTLLYGSNIVPSASNALSDWLAGTDGGISAISTAAPADVSGWPEGCIETSDNKFVYFKVVQEN
;
A
#
# COMPACT_ATOMS: atom_id res chain seq x y z
N MET A 1 -74.18 -34.16 -69.11
CA MET A 1 -73.07 -35.06 -68.69
C MET A 1 -72.15 -34.26 -67.77
N LYS A 2 -71.93 -34.78 -66.56
CA LYS A 2 -71.25 -34.16 -65.42
C LYS A 2 -69.84 -34.75 -65.34
N GLY A 3 -68.79 -33.93 -65.28
CA GLY A 3 -67.38 -34.38 -65.31
C GLY A 3 -66.88 -34.95 -63.98
N ILE A 4 -65.61 -35.40 -63.93
CA ILE A 4 -64.72 -35.47 -62.74
C ILE A 4 -63.26 -35.78 -63.18
N PHE A 5 -62.36 -34.87 -62.78
CA PHE A 5 -60.95 -34.95 -62.35
C PHE A 5 -59.98 -36.09 -62.77
N ASN A 6 -58.82 -35.66 -63.29
CA ASN A 6 -57.52 -36.35 -63.16
C ASN A 6 -56.68 -35.67 -62.05
N PRO A 7 -56.05 -36.38 -61.11
CA PRO A 7 -55.13 -35.78 -60.16
C PRO A 7 -53.72 -35.69 -60.72
N VAL A 8 -53.14 -34.50 -60.58
CA VAL A 8 -51.72 -34.20 -60.80
C VAL A 8 -50.92 -34.84 -59.66
N ALA A 9 -50.00 -35.76 -59.97
CA ALA A 9 -49.04 -36.29 -59.01
C ALA A 9 -47.95 -35.25 -58.76
N GLY A 10 -48.07 -34.52 -57.65
CA GLY A 10 -47.14 -33.51 -57.20
C GLY A 10 -45.81 -34.06 -56.71
N LEU A 11 -44.73 -33.39 -57.09
CA LEU A 11 -43.39 -33.48 -56.51
C LEU A 11 -43.45 -33.18 -55.00
N ARG A 12 -43.24 -34.20 -54.15
CA ARG A 12 -42.95 -33.99 -52.72
C ARG A 12 -41.49 -33.55 -52.55
N LYS A 13 -41.25 -32.24 -52.42
CA LYS A 13 -40.08 -31.74 -51.70
C LYS A 13 -40.32 -31.96 -50.20
N GLN A 14 -39.66 -32.95 -49.61
CA GLN A 14 -39.52 -33.04 -48.15
C GLN A 14 -38.71 -31.84 -47.65
N LYS A 15 -39.36 -30.90 -46.96
CA LYS A 15 -38.67 -29.89 -46.15
C LYS A 15 -38.21 -30.53 -44.85
N GLN A 16 -36.91 -30.75 -44.72
CA GLN A 16 -36.25 -31.11 -43.47
C GLN A 16 -36.11 -29.83 -42.61
N SER A 17 -37.16 -29.48 -41.86
CA SER A 17 -37.26 -28.23 -41.09
C SER A 17 -37.08 -28.43 -39.57
N GLY A 18 -36.30 -29.44 -39.15
CA GLY A 18 -36.10 -29.74 -37.71
C GLY A 18 -34.70 -29.42 -37.17
N PHE A 19 -33.66 -29.52 -38.00
CA PHE A 19 -32.27 -29.47 -37.51
C PHE A 19 -31.71 -28.04 -37.33
N ILE A 20 -32.16 -27.09 -38.15
CA ILE A 20 -31.67 -25.70 -38.08
C ILE A 20 -32.16 -25.00 -36.81
N GLN A 21 -33.36 -25.36 -36.32
CA GLN A 21 -33.94 -24.72 -35.14
C GLN A 21 -33.21 -25.14 -33.84
N ALA A 22 -32.75 -26.39 -33.75
CA ALA A 22 -31.97 -26.87 -32.61
C ALA A 22 -30.57 -26.26 -32.53
N ALA A 23 -29.89 -26.10 -33.69
CA ALA A 23 -28.57 -25.48 -33.74
C ALA A 23 -28.59 -24.00 -33.31
N LEU A 24 -29.67 -23.28 -33.64
CA LEU A 24 -29.82 -21.87 -33.29
C LEU A 24 -30.06 -21.68 -31.78
N LEU A 25 -30.86 -22.54 -31.15
CA LEU A 25 -31.07 -22.52 -29.70
C LEU A 25 -29.80 -22.90 -28.93
N PHE A 26 -29.02 -23.87 -29.44
CA PHE A 26 -27.75 -24.24 -28.83
C PHE A 26 -26.71 -23.11 -28.95
N GLY A 27 -26.67 -22.42 -30.09
CA GLY A 27 -25.77 -21.27 -30.29
C GLY A 27 -26.07 -20.10 -29.34
N ILE A 28 -27.35 -19.78 -29.10
CA ILE A 28 -27.75 -18.73 -28.15
C ILE A 28 -27.41 -19.16 -26.72
N ALA A 29 -27.66 -20.42 -26.36
CA ALA A 29 -27.32 -20.95 -25.03
C ALA A 29 -25.81 -20.95 -24.75
N LEU A 30 -24.99 -21.22 -25.76
CA LEU A 30 -23.52 -21.19 -25.64
C LEU A 30 -23.02 -19.74 -25.50
N MET A 31 -23.60 -18.80 -26.24
CA MET A 31 -23.27 -17.37 -26.11
C MET A 31 -23.69 -16.80 -24.75
N THR A 32 -24.85 -17.17 -24.21
CA THR A 32 -25.25 -16.74 -22.85
C THR A 32 -24.42 -17.41 -21.76
N ALA A 33 -24.00 -18.66 -21.93
CA ALA A 33 -23.09 -19.33 -21.00
C ALA A 33 -21.69 -18.71 -21.02
N VAL A 34 -21.18 -18.31 -22.17
CA VAL A 34 -19.89 -17.61 -22.31
C VAL A 34 -19.98 -16.21 -21.68
N LEU A 35 -21.02 -15.43 -21.97
CA LEU A 35 -21.23 -14.12 -21.36
C LEU A 35 -21.49 -14.20 -19.84
N GLY A 36 -22.21 -15.22 -19.37
CA GLY A 36 -22.40 -15.50 -17.94
C GLY A 36 -21.12 -15.97 -17.25
N GLY A 37 -20.29 -16.76 -17.95
CA GLY A 37 -18.97 -17.20 -17.48
C GLY A 37 -17.98 -16.05 -17.38
N PHE A 38 -17.96 -15.12 -18.34
CA PHE A 38 -17.17 -13.89 -18.23
C PHE A 38 -17.70 -12.95 -17.14
N ALA A 39 -19.01 -12.89 -16.91
CA ALA A 39 -19.58 -12.10 -15.81
C ALA A 39 -19.31 -12.70 -14.41
N LEU A 40 -19.14 -14.03 -14.30
CA LEU A 40 -18.78 -14.72 -13.06
C LEU A 40 -17.26 -14.78 -12.84
N ALA A 41 -16.44 -14.88 -13.90
CA ALA A 41 -14.99 -14.89 -13.80
C ALA A 41 -14.38 -13.49 -13.54
N ASN A 42 -15.07 -12.40 -13.94
CA ASN A 42 -14.63 -11.02 -13.68
C ASN A 42 -15.33 -10.33 -12.50
N ARG A 43 -16.11 -11.07 -11.70
CA ARG A 43 -16.64 -10.57 -10.43
C ARG A 43 -15.79 -11.05 -9.26
N SER A 44 -14.62 -10.44 -9.11
CA SER A 44 -14.10 -10.18 -7.77
C SER A 44 -14.52 -8.74 -7.41
N PRO A 45 -15.49 -8.54 -6.50
CA PRO A 45 -15.87 -7.21 -5.99
C PRO A 45 -14.84 -6.65 -5.00
N THR A 46 -13.57 -7.02 -5.11
CA THR A 46 -12.48 -6.58 -4.23
C THR A 46 -11.75 -5.34 -4.74
N SER A 47 -11.78 -5.04 -6.05
CA SER A 47 -10.88 -4.02 -6.63
C SER A 47 -11.19 -2.57 -6.26
N GLN A 48 -12.45 -2.19 -6.00
CA GLN A 48 -12.76 -0.82 -5.54
C GLN A 48 -12.65 -0.69 -4.03
N THR A 49 -13.15 -1.67 -3.27
CA THR A 49 -13.10 -1.63 -1.80
C THR A 49 -11.66 -1.69 -1.29
N ASP A 50 -10.81 -2.52 -1.87
CA ASP A 50 -9.40 -2.61 -1.47
C ASP A 50 -8.62 -1.33 -1.82
N VAL A 51 -8.95 -0.71 -2.96
CA VAL A 51 -8.34 0.56 -3.37
C VAL A 51 -8.74 1.70 -2.43
N GLU A 52 -10.02 1.80 -2.07
CA GLU A 52 -10.48 2.80 -1.11
C GLU A 52 -9.91 2.52 0.29
N GLN A 53 -9.82 1.26 0.69
CA GLN A 53 -9.20 0.89 1.96
C GLN A 53 -7.72 1.24 2.00
N ALA A 54 -6.95 0.97 0.94
CA ALA A 54 -5.55 1.33 0.86
C ALA A 54 -5.35 2.85 0.91
N LYS A 55 -6.26 3.63 0.31
CA LYS A 55 -6.26 5.10 0.39
C LYS A 55 -6.56 5.60 1.81
N VAL A 56 -7.54 5.00 2.49
CA VAL A 56 -7.84 5.31 3.90
C VAL A 56 -6.63 4.99 4.78
N ASN A 57 -6.02 3.81 4.60
CA ASN A 57 -4.83 3.39 5.34
C ASN A 57 -3.66 4.36 5.10
N ALA A 58 -3.40 4.74 3.85
CA ALA A 58 -2.38 5.75 3.51
C ALA A 58 -2.65 7.10 4.20
N SER A 59 -3.91 7.54 4.26
CA SER A 59 -4.29 8.78 4.94
C SER A 59 -4.06 8.71 6.45
N VAL A 60 -4.34 7.55 7.06
CA VAL A 60 -4.07 7.30 8.48
C VAL A 60 -2.57 7.36 8.76
N ILE A 61 -1.74 6.70 7.93
CA ILE A 61 -0.27 6.73 8.05
C ILE A 61 0.25 8.16 8.04
N LEU A 62 -0.15 8.96 7.04
CA LEU A 62 0.30 10.35 6.90
C LEU A 62 -0.10 11.20 8.12
N LYS A 63 -1.32 11.01 8.63
CA LYS A 63 -1.79 11.72 9.83
C LYS A 63 -0.96 11.33 11.06
N GLN A 64 -0.83 10.02 11.32
CA GLN A 64 -0.09 9.52 12.48
C GLN A 64 1.36 9.96 12.44
N ALA A 65 2.00 9.90 11.28
CA ALA A 65 3.37 10.36 11.09
C ALA A 65 3.54 11.84 11.43
N SER A 66 2.58 12.69 11.05
CA SER A 66 2.57 14.11 11.43
C SER A 66 2.43 14.29 12.93
N ASP A 67 1.50 13.56 13.56
CA ASP A 67 1.29 13.62 15.01
C ASP A 67 2.55 13.17 15.78
N LEU A 68 3.26 12.15 15.29
CA LEU A 68 4.53 11.68 15.84
C LEU A 68 5.66 12.67 15.63
N ARG A 69 5.83 13.23 14.42
CA ARG A 69 6.81 14.29 14.15
C ARG A 69 6.63 15.48 15.09
N ASP A 70 5.40 15.92 15.29
CA ASP A 70 5.09 17.02 16.20
C ASP A 70 5.42 16.67 17.66
N GLY A 71 5.20 15.41 18.06
CA GLY A 71 5.65 14.91 19.34
C GLY A 71 7.17 14.92 19.49
N VAL A 72 7.91 14.48 18.48
CA VAL A 72 9.38 14.51 18.49
C VAL A 72 9.88 15.95 18.56
N ALA A 73 9.26 16.88 17.83
CA ALA A 73 9.61 18.30 17.90
C ALA A 73 9.39 18.89 19.32
N ARG A 74 8.31 18.49 20.01
CA ARG A 74 8.08 18.89 21.41
C ARG A 74 9.12 18.28 22.36
N TYR A 75 9.46 17.00 22.17
CA TYR A 75 10.53 16.35 22.94
C TYR A 75 11.88 17.07 22.74
N SER A 76 12.22 17.38 21.49
CA SER A 76 13.43 18.14 21.12
C SER A 76 13.42 19.55 21.73
N SER A 77 12.26 20.20 21.84
CA SER A 77 12.15 21.50 22.51
C SER A 77 12.48 21.44 24.01
N ASP A 78 12.21 20.32 24.67
CA ASP A 78 12.43 20.18 26.13
C ASP A 78 13.84 19.68 26.46
N PHE A 79 14.43 18.82 25.61
CA PHE A 79 15.70 18.15 25.88
C PHE A 79 16.83 18.49 24.90
N GLY A 80 16.55 19.29 23.86
CA GLY A 80 17.45 19.61 22.77
C GLY A 80 17.48 18.56 21.66
N SER A 81 17.95 18.98 20.48
CA SER A 81 18.06 18.15 19.25
C SER A 81 18.81 16.85 19.48
N SER A 82 19.98 16.92 20.11
CA SER A 82 20.80 15.73 20.41
C SER A 82 20.09 14.65 21.23
N ALA A 83 19.05 14.99 22.01
CA ALA A 83 18.30 14.01 22.79
C ALA A 83 17.40 13.11 21.91
N VAL A 84 17.00 13.58 20.72
CA VAL A 84 16.21 12.80 19.74
C VAL A 84 16.94 11.54 19.31
N LEU A 85 18.28 11.56 19.30
CA LEU A 85 19.13 10.41 19.02
C LEU A 85 19.05 9.32 20.10
N THR A 86 18.63 9.65 21.32
CA THR A 86 18.50 8.69 22.43
C THR A 86 17.06 8.33 22.76
N MET A 87 16.09 9.13 22.31
CA MET A 87 14.66 8.89 22.48
C MET A 87 14.21 7.54 21.89
N ASP A 88 13.16 6.96 22.47
CA ASP A 88 12.43 5.84 21.90
C ASP A 88 10.90 6.09 21.92
N PHE A 89 10.14 5.15 21.37
CA PHE A 89 8.68 5.17 21.41
C PHE A 89 8.11 4.57 22.71
N SER A 90 8.85 4.56 23.83
CA SER A 90 8.37 3.97 25.09
C SER A 90 7.46 4.91 25.88
N ASN A 91 6.85 4.36 26.94
CA ASN A 91 6.13 5.11 27.96
C ASN A 91 7.02 5.46 29.17
N SER A 92 8.33 5.37 29.02
CA SER A 92 9.29 5.66 30.09
C SER A 92 9.36 7.16 30.36
N SER A 93 9.28 7.54 31.63
CA SER A 93 9.32 8.95 32.00
C SER A 93 10.67 9.58 31.65
N GLY A 94 10.66 10.75 31.00
CA GLY A 94 11.83 11.54 30.62
C GLY A 94 12.62 11.03 29.41
N GLN A 95 12.27 9.89 28.82
CA GLN A 95 13.00 9.31 27.68
C GLN A 95 12.10 8.84 26.52
N GLY A 96 10.86 8.47 26.82
CA GLY A 96 9.93 7.94 25.84
C GLY A 96 9.04 9.02 25.22
N LEU A 97 8.80 8.91 23.91
CA LEU A 97 7.86 9.78 23.20
C LEU A 97 6.43 9.65 23.74
N PHE A 98 6.07 8.51 24.32
CA PHE A 98 4.76 8.26 24.93
C PHE A 98 4.78 8.40 26.46
N ASP A 99 5.71 9.21 27.00
CA ASP A 99 5.76 9.52 28.43
C ASP A 99 4.36 9.94 28.96
N PRO A 100 3.80 9.24 29.95
CA PRO A 100 2.46 9.53 30.47
C PRO A 100 2.34 10.88 31.18
N ALA A 101 3.45 11.44 31.66
CA ALA A 101 3.52 12.74 32.31
C ALA A 101 3.67 13.88 31.30
N ALA A 102 4.66 13.80 30.40
CA ALA A 102 4.94 14.87 29.43
C ALA A 102 4.04 14.81 28.18
N ARG A 103 3.58 13.61 27.78
CA ARG A 103 2.61 13.38 26.69
C ARG A 103 3.01 14.00 25.36
N TYR A 104 4.27 13.82 24.96
CA TYR A 104 4.79 14.35 23.70
C TYR A 104 3.97 13.85 22.49
N ALA A 105 3.71 12.55 22.43
CA ALA A 105 2.75 11.95 21.51
C ALA A 105 1.90 10.87 22.20
N SER A 106 0.90 10.37 21.48
CA SER A 106 0.09 9.21 21.88
C SER A 106 0.50 7.97 21.09
N PRO A 107 0.44 6.77 21.71
CA PRO A 107 0.57 5.51 20.99
C PRO A 107 -0.41 5.45 19.82
N GLN A 108 0.11 5.15 18.65
CA GLN A 108 -0.67 5.08 17.42
C GLN A 108 -1.06 3.62 17.16
N ILE A 109 -2.33 3.39 16.88
CA ILE A 109 -2.82 2.06 16.51
C ILE A 109 -3.02 2.05 15.01
N MET A 110 -2.23 1.23 14.31
CA MET A 110 -2.35 1.07 12.87
C MET A 110 -3.41 0.01 12.52
N PRO A 111 -4.25 0.25 11.50
CA PRO A 111 -5.15 -0.78 11.00
C PRO A 111 -4.34 -1.95 10.43
N THR A 112 -4.64 -3.17 10.87
CA THR A 112 -3.90 -4.38 10.45
C THR A 112 -3.95 -4.62 8.94
N SER A 113 -4.99 -4.12 8.26
CA SER A 113 -5.13 -4.21 6.81
C SER A 113 -4.14 -3.36 6.01
N ALA A 114 -3.36 -2.49 6.67
CA ALA A 114 -2.29 -1.73 6.06
C ALA A 114 -1.03 -2.58 5.78
N PHE A 115 -0.89 -3.71 6.47
CA PHE A 115 0.33 -4.53 6.46
C PHE A 115 0.20 -5.78 5.61
N ALA A 116 1.34 -6.27 5.14
CA ALA A 116 1.39 -7.47 4.30
C ALA A 116 0.81 -8.70 5.02
N ALA A 117 0.26 -9.64 4.26
CA ALA A 117 -0.24 -10.89 4.83
C ALA A 117 0.90 -11.65 5.53
N GLY A 118 0.68 -12.07 6.79
CA GLY A 118 1.70 -12.71 7.60
C GLY A 118 2.68 -11.75 8.30
N ALA A 119 2.50 -10.43 8.14
CA ALA A 119 3.22 -9.44 8.93
C ALA A 119 2.85 -9.58 10.42
N ASP A 120 3.85 -9.47 11.29
CA ASP A 120 3.64 -9.50 12.72
C ASP A 120 3.05 -8.15 13.18
N THR A 121 1.74 -8.15 13.38
CA THR A 121 0.97 -6.99 13.88
C THR A 121 0.67 -7.08 15.37
N SER A 122 1.31 -8.02 16.08
CA SER A 122 1.14 -8.11 17.52
C SER A 122 1.61 -6.84 18.21
N ILE A 123 0.92 -6.47 19.30
CA ILE A 123 1.33 -5.33 20.12
C ILE A 123 2.57 -5.79 20.91
N LYS A 124 3.74 -5.37 20.44
CA LYS A 124 5.03 -5.58 21.09
C LYS A 124 5.46 -4.32 21.82
N PRO A 125 6.40 -4.43 22.78
CA PRO A 125 7.09 -3.25 23.27
C PRO A 125 7.72 -2.48 22.09
N PRO A 126 7.75 -1.15 22.13
CA PRO A 126 8.27 -0.30 21.05
C PRO A 126 9.74 -0.58 20.65
N SER A 127 10.48 -1.30 21.48
CA SER A 127 11.85 -1.74 21.24
C SER A 127 11.97 -3.03 20.44
N ALA A 128 10.87 -3.73 20.14
CA ALA A 128 10.88 -4.99 19.39
C ALA A 128 10.34 -4.80 17.96
N PRO A 129 10.96 -5.42 16.93
CA PRO A 129 10.54 -5.27 15.54
C PRO A 129 9.21 -5.99 15.24
N SER A 130 8.28 -5.27 14.60
CA SER A 130 6.95 -5.68 14.17
C SER A 130 6.31 -4.61 13.28
N ALA A 131 5.54 -5.03 12.28
CA ALA A 131 4.90 -4.17 11.28
C ALA A 131 3.96 -3.13 11.89
N GLY A 132 3.28 -3.47 12.99
CA GLY A 132 2.27 -2.62 13.64
C GLY A 132 2.80 -1.40 14.40
N HIS A 133 4.11 -1.14 14.40
CA HIS A 133 4.74 -0.13 15.26
C HIS A 133 5.58 0.85 14.48
N TRP A 134 5.65 2.06 15.03
CA TRP A 134 6.52 3.12 14.53
C TRP A 134 7.90 2.98 15.15
N TYR A 135 8.93 3.19 14.33
CA TYR A 135 10.33 3.18 14.74
C TYR A 135 10.97 4.53 14.43
N ILE A 136 12.04 4.84 15.14
CA ILE A 136 12.86 6.01 14.84
C ILE A 136 14.21 5.49 14.33
N ASN A 137 14.50 5.80 13.07
CA ASN A 137 15.82 5.62 12.51
C ASN A 137 16.60 6.91 12.77
N LYS A 138 17.76 6.76 13.39
CA LYS A 138 18.52 7.85 14.00
C LYS A 138 19.81 8.19 13.26
N ALA A 139 20.14 7.44 12.22
CA ALA A 139 21.43 7.57 11.51
C ALA A 139 21.28 7.73 9.99
N THR A 140 20.06 8.00 9.52
CA THR A 140 19.80 8.12 8.09
C THR A 140 19.77 9.59 7.69
N ALA A 141 20.74 10.02 6.88
CA ALA A 141 20.67 11.32 6.25
C ALA A 141 19.52 11.37 5.22
N GLY A 142 18.69 12.40 5.34
CA GLY A 142 17.73 12.75 4.32
C GLY A 142 18.46 13.12 3.03
N LYS A 143 18.16 12.44 1.92
CA LYS A 143 18.83 12.74 0.64
C LYS A 143 18.51 14.16 0.21
N LEU A 144 19.50 15.06 0.26
CA LEU A 144 19.40 16.45 -0.19
C LEU A 144 18.36 17.31 0.58
N LEU A 145 18.05 16.95 1.83
CA LEU A 145 17.24 17.77 2.72
C LEU A 145 18.11 18.83 3.42
N ALA A 146 18.42 19.92 2.71
CA ALA A 146 19.10 21.14 3.19
C ALA A 146 20.53 20.99 3.78
N THR A 147 20.87 19.93 4.50
CA THR A 147 22.18 19.67 5.11
C THR A 147 22.71 18.30 4.66
N THR A 148 24.00 18.07 4.85
CA THR A 148 24.63 16.75 4.66
C THR A 148 24.68 15.93 5.96
N GLU A 149 23.95 16.37 6.99
CA GLU A 149 23.92 15.72 8.31
C GLU A 149 22.82 14.65 8.38
N GLU A 150 22.94 13.74 9.34
CA GLU A 150 21.96 12.68 9.58
C GLU A 150 20.74 13.26 10.30
N ASP A 151 19.57 13.25 9.63
CA ASP A 151 18.32 13.69 10.23
C ASP A 151 17.58 12.47 10.82
N PRO A 152 17.02 12.58 12.04
CA PRO A 152 16.18 11.51 12.56
C PRO A 152 14.91 11.36 11.72
N MET A 153 14.49 10.11 11.52
CA MET A 153 13.32 9.76 10.72
C MET A 153 12.41 8.83 11.49
N VAL A 154 11.11 9.07 11.43
CA VAL A 154 10.13 8.08 11.86
C VAL A 154 9.79 7.16 10.69
N ILE A 155 9.80 5.85 10.94
CA ILE A 155 9.56 4.84 9.91
C ILE A 155 8.46 3.86 10.35
N LEU A 156 7.73 3.34 9.37
CA LEU A 156 6.71 2.33 9.55
C LEU A 156 6.95 1.19 8.54
N PRO A 157 7.39 0.02 9.00
CA PRO A 157 7.80 -1.06 8.11
C PRO A 157 6.66 -2.02 7.74
N ASP A 158 6.97 -2.94 6.82
CA ASP A 158 6.11 -4.08 6.43
C ASP A 158 4.71 -3.69 5.92
N LEU A 159 4.61 -2.52 5.30
CA LEU A 159 3.39 -2.09 4.62
C LEU A 159 3.10 -3.01 3.41
N ARG A 160 1.84 -3.02 2.98
CA ARG A 160 1.51 -3.58 1.66
C ARG A 160 1.99 -2.63 0.56
N GLU A 161 2.38 -3.21 -0.57
CA GLU A 161 2.77 -2.47 -1.77
C GLU A 161 1.71 -1.46 -2.21
N ASP A 162 0.44 -1.87 -2.23
CA ASP A 162 -0.66 -1.01 -2.69
C ASP A 162 -0.91 0.17 -1.73
N VAL A 163 -0.72 -0.03 -0.43
CA VAL A 163 -0.77 1.06 0.56
C VAL A 163 0.41 2.01 0.38
N CYS A 164 1.62 1.46 0.19
CA CYS A 164 2.84 2.20 -0.05
C CYS A 164 2.74 3.08 -1.31
N GLY A 165 2.28 2.50 -2.42
CA GLY A 165 2.03 3.23 -3.66
C GLY A 165 0.94 4.30 -3.50
N ARG A 166 -0.09 4.06 -2.67
CA ARG A 166 -1.12 5.07 -2.38
C ARG A 166 -0.56 6.24 -1.56
N VAL A 167 0.35 6.00 -0.62
CA VAL A 167 1.05 7.08 0.09
C VAL A 167 1.80 7.98 -0.91
N ASN A 168 2.61 7.39 -1.79
CA ASN A 168 3.33 8.16 -2.82
C ASN A 168 2.37 8.86 -3.79
N THR A 169 1.22 8.25 -4.10
CA THR A 169 0.19 8.88 -4.94
C THR A 169 -0.37 10.14 -4.29
N LEU A 170 -0.60 10.10 -2.97
CA LEU A 170 -1.13 11.25 -2.22
C LEU A 170 -0.10 12.37 -2.06
N LEU A 171 1.18 12.02 -1.91
CA LEU A 171 2.27 12.99 -1.72
C LEU A 171 2.77 13.59 -3.03
N TYR A 172 2.93 12.76 -4.05
CA TYR A 172 3.67 13.07 -5.27
C TYR A 172 2.88 12.83 -6.56
N GLY A 173 1.63 12.36 -6.47
CA GLY A 173 0.79 12.07 -7.64
C GLY A 173 1.20 10.81 -8.41
N SER A 174 2.16 10.03 -7.90
CA SER A 174 2.69 8.81 -8.54
C SER A 174 2.58 7.62 -7.59
N ASN A 175 2.16 6.46 -8.10
CA ASN A 175 2.14 5.22 -7.32
C ASN A 175 3.46 4.44 -7.37
N ILE A 176 4.49 4.98 -8.02
CA ILE A 176 5.80 4.36 -8.09
C ILE A 176 6.41 4.33 -6.70
N VAL A 177 6.89 3.15 -6.29
CA VAL A 177 7.63 2.94 -5.06
C VAL A 177 9.11 2.77 -5.42
N PRO A 178 9.99 3.73 -5.07
CA PRO A 178 11.41 3.61 -5.32
C PRO A 178 12.04 2.49 -4.46
N SER A 179 12.97 1.74 -5.03
CA SER A 179 13.69 0.69 -4.30
C SER A 179 15.00 1.22 -3.70
N ALA A 180 15.23 0.90 -2.43
CA ALA A 180 16.44 1.12 -1.66
C ALA A 180 17.35 -0.10 -1.70
N SER A 181 18.65 0.15 -1.58
CA SER A 181 19.68 -0.89 -1.72
C SER A 181 19.83 -1.76 -0.46
N ASN A 182 19.28 -1.33 0.68
CA ASN A 182 19.48 -1.94 1.99
C ASN A 182 18.22 -2.65 2.49
N ALA A 183 18.42 -3.62 3.38
CA ALA A 183 17.33 -4.41 3.93
C ALA A 183 16.64 -3.67 5.06
N LEU A 184 15.40 -4.06 5.39
CA LEU A 184 14.65 -3.49 6.51
C LEU A 184 15.42 -3.57 7.84
N SER A 185 16.21 -4.62 8.07
CA SER A 185 17.01 -4.77 9.29
C SER A 185 18.00 -3.63 9.51
N ASP A 186 18.57 -3.11 8.43
CA ASP A 186 19.58 -2.04 8.51
C ASP A 186 18.93 -0.69 8.84
N TRP A 187 17.69 -0.51 8.37
CA TRP A 187 16.84 0.65 8.69
C TRP A 187 16.38 0.64 10.15
N LEU A 188 16.02 -0.53 10.68
CA LEU A 188 15.63 -0.68 12.08
C LEU A 188 16.83 -0.58 13.04
N ALA A 189 18.01 -1.01 12.59
CA ALA A 189 19.25 -0.91 13.36
C ALA A 189 19.85 0.51 13.35
N GLY A 190 19.44 1.37 12.41
CA GLY A 190 20.01 2.70 12.25
C GLY A 190 21.49 2.65 11.87
N THR A 191 21.86 1.72 10.98
CA THR A 191 23.24 1.57 10.49
C THR A 191 23.39 1.94 9.02
N ASP A 192 22.35 2.54 8.44
CA ASP A 192 22.25 2.83 7.01
C ASP A 192 22.21 4.34 6.71
N GLY A 193 22.78 4.74 5.58
CA GLY A 193 22.58 6.08 4.99
C GLY A 193 21.15 6.31 4.46
N GLY A 194 20.29 5.29 4.53
CA GLY A 194 18.85 5.26 4.25
C GLY A 194 18.43 5.85 2.91
N ILE A 195 17.51 6.84 2.84
CA ILE A 195 16.99 7.36 1.56
C ILE A 195 18.07 7.91 0.62
N SER A 196 19.26 8.26 1.14
CA SER A 196 20.40 8.68 0.32
C SER A 196 20.94 7.58 -0.61
N ALA A 197 20.70 6.31 -0.29
CA ALA A 197 21.13 5.14 -1.07
C ALA A 197 20.15 4.74 -2.20
N ILE A 198 19.06 5.49 -2.39
CA ILE A 198 18.09 5.26 -3.46
C ILE A 198 18.56 5.95 -4.76
N SER A 199 18.43 5.23 -5.88
CA SER A 199 18.81 5.65 -7.24
C SER A 199 18.43 7.11 -7.55
N THR A 200 19.34 7.85 -8.19
CA THR A 200 19.09 9.22 -8.69
C THR A 200 18.45 9.25 -10.08
N ALA A 201 18.17 8.10 -10.69
CA ALA A 201 17.57 8.04 -12.03
C ALA A 201 16.04 8.10 -11.92
N ALA A 202 15.43 9.04 -12.65
CA ALA A 202 13.98 9.13 -12.75
C ALA A 202 13.38 7.81 -13.27
N PRO A 203 12.19 7.40 -12.80
CA PRO A 203 11.28 8.13 -11.89
C PRO A 203 11.58 7.90 -10.39
N ALA A 204 12.65 7.19 -10.05
CA ALA A 204 12.96 6.75 -8.69
C ALA A 204 13.78 7.75 -7.85
N ASP A 205 13.93 9.00 -8.31
CA ASP A 205 14.69 10.00 -7.57
C ASP A 205 13.87 10.52 -6.38
N VAL A 206 14.30 10.14 -5.18
CA VAL A 206 13.75 10.58 -3.90
C VAL A 206 14.49 11.80 -3.32
N SER A 207 15.36 12.43 -4.12
CA SER A 207 16.06 13.65 -3.72
C SER A 207 15.08 14.70 -3.19
N GLY A 208 15.30 15.14 -1.95
CA GLY A 208 14.49 16.16 -1.29
C GLY A 208 13.12 15.69 -0.81
N TRP A 209 12.85 14.37 -0.77
CA TRP A 209 11.60 13.85 -0.20
C TRP A 209 11.64 13.96 1.34
N PRO A 210 10.80 14.80 1.97
CA PRO A 210 10.71 14.87 3.42
C PRO A 210 9.95 13.68 4.01
N GLU A 211 9.16 12.98 3.20
CA GLU A 211 8.43 11.78 3.57
C GLU A 211 8.07 10.97 2.33
N GLY A 212 7.79 9.69 2.48
CA GLY A 212 7.42 8.85 1.34
C GLY A 212 7.44 7.38 1.69
N CYS A 213 7.17 6.56 0.70
CA CYS A 213 7.23 5.12 0.85
C CYS A 213 8.17 4.50 -0.18
N ILE A 214 8.97 3.54 0.27
CA ILE A 214 10.06 2.91 -0.49
C ILE A 214 10.00 1.40 -0.29
N GLU A 215 10.64 0.68 -1.20
CA GLU A 215 10.85 -0.76 -1.11
C GLU A 215 12.30 -1.03 -0.69
N THR A 216 12.52 -1.87 0.31
CA THR A 216 13.86 -2.30 0.76
C THR A 216 14.37 -3.48 -0.08
N SER A 217 15.66 -3.79 -0.01
CA SER A 217 16.26 -4.86 -0.83
C SER A 217 15.76 -6.28 -0.50
N ASP A 218 15.10 -6.46 0.65
CA ASP A 218 14.39 -7.68 1.05
C ASP A 218 12.88 -7.64 0.73
N ASN A 219 12.47 -6.76 -0.21
CA ASN A 219 11.10 -6.57 -0.71
C ASN A 219 10.10 -6.17 0.39
N LYS A 220 10.55 -5.40 1.39
CA LYS A 220 9.66 -4.81 2.40
C LYS A 220 9.34 -3.37 2.07
N PHE A 221 8.07 -3.00 2.18
CA PHE A 221 7.63 -1.64 1.96
C PHE A 221 7.67 -0.85 3.26
N VAL A 222 8.37 0.28 3.24
CA VAL A 222 8.64 1.10 4.43
C VAL A 222 8.21 2.52 4.12
N TYR A 223 7.31 3.05 4.95
CA TYR A 223 7.03 4.48 4.97
C TYR A 223 8.05 5.18 5.87
N PHE A 224 8.47 6.36 5.47
CA PHE A 224 9.35 7.22 6.26
C PHE A 224 8.85 8.65 6.28
N LYS A 225 9.17 9.36 7.35
CA LYS A 225 9.02 10.82 7.48
C LYS A 225 10.20 11.38 8.24
N VAL A 226 10.87 12.35 7.64
CA VAL A 226 11.99 13.06 8.25
C VAL A 226 11.47 14.01 9.31
N VAL A 227 12.14 13.98 10.46
CA VAL A 227 11.91 14.89 11.57
C VAL A 227 12.99 15.96 11.48
N GLN A 228 12.82 16.88 10.53
CA GLN A 228 13.79 17.94 10.29
C GLN A 228 13.90 18.84 11.53
N GLU A 229 15.10 18.92 12.09
CA GLU A 229 15.43 19.84 13.16
C GLU A 229 15.79 21.19 12.52
N ASN A 230 15.10 22.27 12.91
CA ASN A 230 15.51 23.63 12.52
C ASN A 230 16.75 24.05 13.29
#